data_AF-A0A3L6RT55-F1
#
_entry.id   AF-A0A3L6RT55-F1
#
_cell.length_a   1.000
_cell.length_b   1.000
_cell.length_c   1.000
_cell.angle_alpha   90.00
_cell.angle_beta   90.00
_cell.angle_gamma   90.00
#
_symmetry.space_group_name_H-M   'P 1'
#
loop_
_entity.id
_entity.type
_entity.pdbx_description
1 polymer ?
#
loop_
_entity_poly.entity_id
_entity_poly.type
_entity_poly.pdbx_seq_one_letter_code
_entity_poly.pdbx_strand_id
1 'polypeptide(L)'
;MLAFARQQLNKGVSASRSYGPNGGVVGEPRNVLEMADAIRATLRSMGNGEISVSPYDTAWVALVKKVDNGGEGPQFPSCIDWIAQNQLPDGSWSDDAFFLVQDRIINTLACTIALKSWNVHHDKCNKGLSLIHENMSRLPEDDEDWMLAGFETIFPTLLEMAKI
;
A
#
# COMPACT_ATOMS: atom_id res chain seq x y z
N MET A 1 -13.77 10.69 4.29
CA MET A 1 -13.59 9.21 4.30
C MET A 1 -14.03 8.57 2.98
N LEU A 2 -15.30 8.70 2.55
CA LEU A 2 -15.79 8.15 1.27
C LEU A 2 -15.07 8.64 0.01
N ALA A 3 -14.71 9.94 -0.06
CA ALA A 3 -13.96 10.50 -1.18
C ALA A 3 -12.52 9.94 -1.28
N PHE A 4 -11.88 9.73 -0.14
CA PHE A 4 -10.55 9.14 -0.05
C PHE A 4 -10.57 7.65 -0.43
N ALA A 5 -11.55 6.89 0.08
CA ALA A 5 -11.76 5.49 -0.33
C ALA A 5 -12.00 5.38 -1.85
N ARG A 6 -12.87 6.22 -2.44
CA ARG A 6 -13.06 6.26 -3.91
C ARG A 6 -11.80 6.65 -4.68
N GLN A 7 -10.97 7.56 -4.13
CA GLN A 7 -9.72 7.96 -4.76
C GLN A 7 -8.67 6.84 -4.75
N GLN A 8 -8.58 6.05 -3.67
CA GLN A 8 -7.69 4.88 -3.61
C GLN A 8 -8.15 3.79 -4.58
N LEU A 9 -9.47 3.59 -4.73
CA LEU A 9 -10.04 2.57 -5.62
C LEU A 9 -9.89 2.88 -7.11
N ASN A 10 -9.99 4.15 -7.51
CA ASN A 10 -9.80 4.55 -8.91
C ASN A 10 -8.34 4.47 -9.39
N LYS A 11 -7.38 4.26 -8.48
CA LYS A 11 -5.93 4.24 -8.77
C LYS A 11 -5.36 2.83 -8.93
N GLY A 12 -6.12 1.79 -8.57
CA GLY A 12 -5.68 0.38 -8.63
C GLY A 12 -5.48 -0.22 -10.03
N VAL A 13 -5.55 0.56 -11.11
CA VAL A 13 -5.43 0.08 -12.50
C VAL A 13 -4.10 0.47 -13.17
N SER A 14 -3.28 1.34 -12.56
CA SER A 14 -2.11 1.89 -13.26
C SER A 14 -0.86 1.94 -12.40
N ALA A 15 -0.12 0.82 -12.35
CA ALA A 15 1.35 0.83 -12.32
C ALA A 15 1.90 -0.60 -12.34
N SER A 16 2.16 -1.15 -13.53
CA SER A 16 3.27 -2.08 -13.70
C SER A 16 4.25 -1.42 -14.65
N ARG A 17 5.47 -1.14 -14.17
CA ARG A 17 6.54 -0.61 -15.00
C ARG A 17 6.98 -1.72 -15.96
N SER A 18 6.69 -1.55 -17.25
CA SER A 18 7.19 -2.46 -18.29
C SER A 18 8.54 -1.95 -18.80
N TYR A 19 9.57 -2.77 -18.64
CA TYR A 19 10.92 -2.47 -19.12
C TYR A 19 11.12 -3.04 -20.51
N GLY A 20 11.61 -2.22 -21.44
CA GLY A 20 11.98 -2.66 -22.78
C GLY A 20 13.28 -3.49 -22.79
N PRO A 21 13.58 -4.20 -23.89
CA PRO A 21 14.72 -5.11 -24.01
C PRO A 21 16.11 -4.46 -23.81
N ASN A 22 16.18 -3.12 -23.74
CA ASN A 22 17.41 -2.35 -23.51
C ASN A 22 17.43 -1.62 -22.15
N GLY A 23 16.54 -1.96 -21.20
CA GLY A 23 16.48 -1.32 -19.88
C GLY A 23 15.87 0.09 -19.86
N GLY A 24 15.49 0.64 -21.01
CA GLY A 24 14.72 1.88 -21.10
C GLY A 24 13.24 1.66 -20.76
N VAL A 25 12.66 2.60 -19.99
CA VAL A 25 11.21 2.64 -19.73
C VAL A 25 10.50 2.97 -21.05
N VAL A 26 9.51 2.17 -21.44
CA VAL A 26 8.74 2.40 -22.67
C VAL A 26 7.97 3.72 -22.53
N GLY A 27 8.33 4.72 -23.34
CA GLY A 27 7.66 6.03 -23.37
C GLY A 27 8.52 7.23 -22.94
N GLU A 28 9.82 7.07 -22.67
CA GLU A 28 10.66 8.24 -22.41
C GLU A 28 10.83 9.12 -23.66
N PRO A 29 10.56 10.43 -23.55
CA PRO A 29 10.70 11.38 -24.65
C PRO A 29 12.15 11.50 -25.08
N ARG A 30 12.41 11.38 -26.39
CA ARG A 30 13.76 11.24 -26.97
C ARG A 30 14.40 12.58 -27.30
N ASN A 31 13.66 13.67 -27.19
CA ASN A 31 14.14 15.03 -27.41
C ASN A 31 13.37 16.06 -26.56
N VAL A 32 13.89 17.28 -26.52
CA VAL A 32 13.37 18.38 -25.70
C VAL A 32 11.93 18.76 -26.06
N LEU A 33 11.52 18.63 -27.32
CA LEU A 33 10.16 18.97 -27.75
C LEU A 33 9.16 17.94 -27.23
N GLU A 34 9.49 16.65 -27.34
CA GLU A 34 8.68 15.57 -26.76
C GLU A 34 8.59 15.67 -25.24
N MET A 35 9.69 16.05 -24.56
CA MET A 35 9.69 16.31 -23.11
C MET A 35 8.74 17.46 -22.76
N ALA A 36 8.81 18.56 -23.50
CA ALA A 36 7.96 19.72 -23.28
C ALA A 36 6.47 19.38 -23.50
N ASP A 37 6.15 18.57 -24.50
CA ASP A 37 4.78 18.13 -24.76
C ASP A 37 4.28 17.15 -23.69
N ALA A 38 5.12 16.23 -23.21
CA ALA A 38 4.80 15.35 -22.08
C ALA A 38 4.52 16.15 -20.80
N ILE A 39 5.38 17.12 -20.46
CA ILE A 39 5.17 18.00 -19.30
C ILE A 39 3.87 18.80 -19.44
N ARG A 40 3.59 19.37 -20.62
CA ARG A 40 2.33 20.08 -20.86
C ARG A 40 1.11 19.17 -20.70
N ALA A 41 1.20 17.92 -21.18
CA ALA A 41 0.14 16.93 -21.02
C ALA A 41 -0.10 16.62 -19.54
N THR A 42 0.95 16.34 -18.76
CA THR A 42 0.86 16.10 -17.31
C THR A 42 0.24 17.31 -16.59
N LEU A 43 0.69 18.53 -16.87
CA LEU A 43 0.13 19.73 -16.25
C LEU A 43 -1.35 19.93 -16.58
N ARG A 44 -1.79 19.54 -17.78
CA ARG A 44 -3.20 19.59 -18.19
C ARG A 44 -4.06 18.49 -17.58
N SER A 45 -3.47 17.33 -17.25
CA SER A 45 -4.17 16.23 -16.59
C SER A 45 -4.19 16.36 -15.07
N MET A 46 -3.58 17.40 -14.49
CA MET A 46 -3.59 17.65 -13.06
C MET A 46 -5.02 17.82 -12.54
N GLY A 47 -5.49 16.81 -11.82
CA GLY A 47 -6.73 16.84 -11.04
C GLY A 47 -6.44 16.80 -9.55
N ASN A 48 -7.03 15.82 -8.85
CA ASN A 48 -6.91 15.66 -7.39
C ASN A 48 -5.54 15.12 -6.90
N GLY A 49 -4.50 15.20 -7.74
CA GLY A 49 -3.17 14.67 -7.46
C GLY A 49 -2.97 13.20 -7.85
N GLU A 50 -1.81 12.93 -8.43
CA GLU A 50 -1.29 11.59 -8.69
C GLU A 50 -0.34 11.20 -7.55
N ILE A 51 -0.74 10.17 -6.80
CA ILE A 51 0.05 9.58 -5.71
C ILE A 51 -0.19 8.08 -5.76
N SER A 52 0.79 7.29 -5.32
CA SER A 52 0.67 5.84 -5.16
C SER A 52 -0.39 5.50 -4.10
N VAL A 53 -0.86 4.25 -4.16
CA VAL A 53 -1.78 3.72 -3.15
C VAL A 53 -0.99 3.37 -1.90
N SER A 54 -1.48 3.79 -0.75
CA SER A 54 -0.92 3.47 0.57
C SER A 54 -1.54 2.17 1.08
N PRO A 55 -0.76 1.08 1.28
CA PRO A 55 -1.30 -0.17 1.82
C PRO A 55 -1.88 -0.01 3.22
N TYR A 56 -1.20 0.72 4.10
CA TYR A 56 -1.66 1.03 5.46
C TYR A 56 -3.03 1.70 5.45
N ASP A 57 -3.21 2.77 4.67
CA ASP A 57 -4.49 3.47 4.60
C ASP A 57 -5.59 2.62 3.98
N THR A 58 -5.23 1.81 2.97
CA THR A 58 -6.17 0.88 2.32
C THR A 58 -6.64 -0.20 3.28
N ALA A 59 -5.76 -0.70 4.15
CA ALA A 59 -6.10 -1.65 5.22
C ALA A 59 -7.08 -1.05 6.24
N TRP A 60 -6.87 0.20 6.65
CA TRP A 60 -7.83 0.89 7.53
C TRP A 60 -9.20 1.08 6.90
N VAL A 61 -9.27 1.41 5.61
CA VAL A 61 -10.54 1.49 4.89
C VAL A 61 -11.21 0.12 4.75
N ALA A 62 -10.42 -0.95 4.54
CA ALA A 62 -10.92 -2.31 4.45
C ALA A 62 -11.59 -2.79 5.75
N LEU A 63 -11.20 -2.26 6.91
CA LEU A 63 -11.79 -2.61 8.21
C LEU A 63 -13.17 -1.98 8.46
N VAL A 64 -13.60 -1.00 7.66
CA VAL A 64 -14.90 -0.34 7.83
C VAL A 64 -16.03 -1.33 7.56
N LYS A 65 -16.88 -1.56 8.57
CA LYS A 65 -18.07 -2.44 8.47
C LYS A 65 -19.23 -1.73 7.78
N LYS A 66 -20.13 -2.50 7.18
CA LYS A 66 -21.36 -1.96 6.58
C LYS A 66 -22.22 -1.23 7.63
N VAL A 67 -22.73 -0.06 7.26
CA VAL A 67 -23.53 0.80 8.17
C VAL A 67 -25.02 0.41 8.14
N ASP A 68 -25.48 -0.20 7.05
CA ASP A 68 -26.91 -0.40 6.80
C ASP A 68 -27.31 -1.87 7.06
N ASN A 69 -28.38 -2.06 7.84
CA ASN A 69 -29.10 -3.34 8.05
C ASN A 69 -28.35 -4.49 8.72
N GLY A 70 -27.44 -4.23 9.67
CA GLY A 70 -26.75 -5.32 10.38
C GLY A 70 -25.91 -6.21 9.45
N GLY A 71 -25.50 -5.67 8.31
CA GLY A 71 -24.77 -6.40 7.29
C GLY A 71 -23.42 -6.87 7.80
N GLU A 72 -23.25 -8.19 7.86
CA GLU A 72 -21.94 -8.80 8.02
C GLU A 72 -21.10 -8.49 6.77
N GLY A 73 -19.87 -8.01 6.98
CA GLY A 73 -18.89 -7.79 5.92
C GLY A 73 -18.41 -6.34 5.74
N PRO A 74 -17.41 -6.15 4.86
CA PRO A 74 -16.76 -4.87 4.62
C PRO A 74 -17.67 -3.91 3.84
N GLN A 75 -17.63 -2.63 4.21
CA GLN A 75 -18.25 -1.53 3.47
C GLN A 75 -17.55 -1.30 2.12
N PHE A 76 -16.25 -1.60 2.04
CA PHE A 76 -15.41 -1.42 0.85
C PHE A 76 -14.66 -2.72 0.49
N PRO A 77 -15.35 -3.73 -0.09
CA PRO A 77 -14.74 -5.02 -0.44
C PRO A 77 -13.52 -4.88 -1.38
N SER A 78 -13.54 -3.90 -2.26
CA SER A 78 -12.47 -3.63 -3.21
C SER A 78 -11.14 -3.22 -2.55
N CYS A 79 -11.15 -2.73 -1.31
CA CYS A 79 -9.92 -2.51 -0.54
C CYS A 79 -9.31 -3.85 -0.09
N ILE A 80 -10.13 -4.85 0.23
CA ILE A 80 -9.65 -6.22 0.51
C ILE A 80 -9.05 -6.83 -0.75
N ASP A 81 -9.74 -6.69 -1.90
CA ASP A 81 -9.25 -7.19 -3.18
C ASP A 81 -7.90 -6.57 -3.56
N TRP A 82 -7.75 -5.26 -3.36
CA TRP A 82 -6.49 -4.56 -3.60
C TRP A 82 -5.38 -5.12 -2.70
N ILE A 83 -5.63 -5.27 -1.39
CA ILE A 83 -4.65 -5.85 -0.46
C ILE A 83 -4.25 -7.25 -0.92
N ALA A 84 -5.22 -8.10 -1.29
CA ALA A 84 -4.91 -9.45 -1.76
C ALA A 84 -4.03 -9.45 -3.02
N GLN A 85 -4.28 -8.54 -3.96
CA GLN A 85 -3.58 -8.50 -5.25
C GLN A 85 -2.19 -7.83 -5.19
N ASN A 86 -1.91 -7.02 -4.18
CA ASN A 86 -0.71 -6.18 -4.11
C ASN A 86 0.30 -6.61 -3.03
N GLN A 87 0.24 -7.87 -2.56
CA GLN A 87 1.31 -8.44 -1.73
C GLN A 87 2.55 -8.69 -2.59
N LEU A 88 3.71 -8.23 -2.14
CA LEU A 88 4.98 -8.44 -2.81
C LEU A 88 5.49 -9.88 -2.65
N PRO A 89 6.44 -10.33 -3.50
CA PRO A 89 6.96 -11.70 -3.44
C PRO A 89 7.60 -12.08 -2.09
N ASP A 90 8.15 -11.11 -1.37
CA ASP A 90 8.73 -11.29 -0.03
C ASP A 90 7.69 -11.38 1.09
N GLY A 91 6.40 -11.23 0.77
CA GLY A 91 5.29 -11.26 1.72
C GLY A 91 4.92 -9.90 2.31
N SER A 92 5.67 -8.84 2.02
CA SER A 92 5.37 -7.49 2.49
C SER A 92 4.30 -6.80 1.64
N TRP A 93 3.76 -5.69 2.17
CA TRP A 93 3.07 -4.67 1.40
C TRP A 93 3.83 -3.36 1.58
N SER A 94 4.34 -2.75 0.51
CA SER A 94 5.02 -1.44 0.49
C SER A 94 5.39 -1.12 -0.98
N ASP A 95 6.08 -0.01 -1.20
CA ASP A 95 6.71 0.34 -2.48
C ASP A 95 7.83 -0.66 -2.81
N ASP A 96 7.91 -1.19 -4.03
CA ASP A 96 8.94 -2.18 -4.39
C ASP A 96 10.34 -1.56 -4.60
N ALA A 97 10.43 -0.25 -4.83
CA ALA A 97 11.65 0.47 -5.16
C ALA A 97 12.42 0.97 -3.92
N PHE A 98 11.76 1.08 -2.76
CA PHE A 98 12.38 1.56 -1.53
C PHE A 98 12.11 0.61 -0.35
N PHE A 99 13.15 0.31 0.43
CA PHE A 99 13.03 -0.58 1.58
C PHE A 99 13.39 0.18 2.86
N LEU A 100 12.36 0.55 3.63
CA LEU A 100 12.46 1.05 4.99
C LEU A 100 11.77 0.04 5.91
N VAL A 101 12.49 -0.50 6.91
CA VAL A 101 11.99 -1.61 7.75
C VAL A 101 10.69 -1.22 8.45
N GLN A 102 10.64 0.00 9.00
CA GLN A 102 9.45 0.55 9.66
C GLN A 102 8.23 0.61 8.74
N ASP A 103 8.39 1.13 7.51
CA ASP A 103 7.31 1.22 6.53
C ASP A 103 6.82 -0.18 6.12
N ARG A 104 7.75 -1.09 5.85
CA ARG A 104 7.45 -2.50 5.51
C ARG A 104 6.64 -3.16 6.60
N ILE A 105 7.04 -3.01 7.86
CA ILE A 105 6.36 -3.64 9.00
C ILE A 105 4.98 -3.04 9.21
N ILE A 106 4.82 -1.71 9.18
CA ILE A 106 3.53 -1.05 9.41
C ILE A 106 2.51 -1.41 8.32
N ASN A 107 2.90 -1.30 7.05
CA ASN A 107 2.02 -1.63 5.94
C ASN A 107 1.63 -3.11 5.96
N THR A 108 2.60 -4.01 6.21
CA THR A 108 2.36 -5.46 6.25
C THR A 108 1.48 -5.87 7.43
N LEU A 109 1.70 -5.28 8.60
CA LEU A 109 0.91 -5.56 9.80
C LEU A 109 -0.53 -5.09 9.62
N ALA A 110 -0.74 -3.87 9.10
CA ALA A 110 -2.07 -3.35 8.83
C ALA A 110 -2.83 -4.22 7.81
N CYS A 111 -2.19 -4.57 6.70
CA CYS A 111 -2.79 -5.45 5.69
C CYS A 111 -3.13 -6.83 6.25
N THR A 112 -2.25 -7.42 7.06
CA THR A 112 -2.49 -8.71 7.72
C THR A 112 -3.68 -8.64 8.67
N ILE A 113 -3.79 -7.59 9.48
CA ILE A 113 -4.93 -7.35 10.39
C ILE A 113 -6.23 -7.23 9.59
N ALA A 114 -6.23 -6.49 8.47
CA ALA A 114 -7.40 -6.33 7.61
C ALA A 114 -7.87 -7.68 7.04
N LEU A 115 -6.96 -8.46 6.45
CA LEU A 115 -7.30 -9.78 5.90
C LEU A 115 -7.78 -10.76 6.99
N LYS A 116 -7.12 -10.74 8.16
CA LYS A 116 -7.46 -11.59 9.29
C LYS A 116 -8.84 -11.24 9.89
N SER A 117 -9.17 -9.96 10.00
CA SER A 117 -10.45 -9.48 10.53
C SER A 117 -11.66 -9.95 9.73
N TRP A 118 -11.46 -10.19 8.43
CA TRP A 118 -12.47 -10.74 7.53
C TRP A 118 -12.33 -12.24 7.27
N ASN A 119 -11.36 -12.89 7.91
CA ASN A 119 -11.08 -14.32 7.78
C ASN A 119 -10.89 -14.78 6.32
N VAL A 120 -10.09 -14.03 5.56
CA VAL A 120 -9.78 -14.30 4.15
C VAL A 120 -8.28 -14.34 3.90
N HIS A 121 -7.85 -14.94 2.78
CA HIS A 121 -6.46 -14.92 2.29
C HIS A 121 -5.41 -15.35 3.33
N HIS A 122 -5.66 -16.47 4.02
CA HIS A 122 -4.79 -17.01 5.08
C HIS A 122 -3.34 -17.22 4.65
N ASP A 123 -3.11 -17.61 3.40
CA ASP A 123 -1.77 -17.78 2.83
C ASP A 123 -0.99 -16.47 2.81
N LYS A 124 -1.66 -15.35 2.50
CA LYS A 124 -1.08 -14.01 2.48
C LYS A 124 -0.81 -13.51 3.89
N CYS A 125 -1.73 -13.78 4.83
CA CYS A 125 -1.51 -13.49 6.25
C CYS A 125 -0.24 -14.21 6.75
N ASN A 126 -0.10 -15.50 6.46
CA ASN A 126 1.06 -16.28 6.92
C ASN A 126 2.38 -15.71 6.35
N LYS A 127 2.42 -15.37 5.06
CA LYS A 127 3.59 -14.73 4.44
C LYS A 127 3.92 -13.38 5.06
N GLY A 128 2.90 -12.54 5.31
CA GLY A 128 3.08 -11.25 5.97
C GLY A 128 3.63 -11.40 7.39
N LEU A 129 3.13 -12.38 8.14
CA LEU A 129 3.62 -12.69 9.49
C LEU A 129 5.07 -13.19 9.47
N SER A 130 5.45 -14.04 8.51
CA SER A 130 6.84 -14.47 8.33
C SER A 130 7.76 -13.27 8.09
N LEU A 131 7.37 -12.37 7.18
CA LEU A 131 8.14 -11.16 6.88
C LEU A 131 8.32 -10.28 8.12
N ILE A 132 7.25 -10.03 8.88
CA ILE A 132 7.32 -9.25 10.13
C ILE A 132 8.26 -9.92 11.12
N HIS A 133 8.15 -11.23 11.32
CA HIS A 133 9.00 -11.97 12.25
C HIS A 133 10.49 -11.90 11.86
N GLU A 134 10.80 -12.05 10.58
CA GLU A 134 12.16 -11.99 10.05
C GLU A 134 12.80 -10.60 10.18
N ASN A 135 12.00 -9.53 10.22
CA ASN A 135 12.50 -8.15 10.23
C ASN A 135 12.32 -7.44 11.57
N MET A 136 11.62 -8.02 12.54
CA MET A 136 11.35 -7.40 13.84
C MET A 136 12.63 -6.98 14.58
N SER A 137 13.68 -7.78 14.50
CA SER A 137 14.96 -7.48 15.16
C SER A 137 15.70 -6.29 14.56
N ARG A 138 15.35 -5.87 13.34
CA ARG A 138 15.99 -4.78 12.59
C ARG A 138 15.36 -3.42 12.86
N LEU A 139 14.19 -3.37 13.51
CA LEU A 139 13.51 -2.13 13.90
C LEU A 139 14.38 -1.15 14.71
N PRO A 140 15.25 -1.58 15.65
CA PRO A 140 16.11 -0.67 16.40
C PRO A 140 17.34 -0.18 15.63
N GLU A 141 17.62 -0.78 14.47
CA GLU A 141 18.83 -0.51 13.66
C GLU A 141 18.63 0.61 12.64
N ASP A 142 17.39 1.09 12.46
CA ASP A 142 17.09 2.19 11.56
C ASP A 142 17.59 3.52 12.17
N ASP A 143 18.50 4.19 11.44
CA ASP A 143 19.05 5.52 11.75
C ASP A 143 17.92 6.52 12.02
N GLU A 144 18.05 7.34 13.08
CA GLU A 144 17.03 8.31 13.52
C GLU A 144 16.65 9.32 12.41
N ASP A 145 17.50 9.49 11.40
CA ASP A 145 17.35 10.45 10.30
C ASP A 145 16.19 10.15 9.33
N TRP A 146 15.71 8.90 9.23
CA TRP A 146 14.68 8.49 8.26
C TRP A 146 13.51 7.72 8.89
N MET A 147 13.16 8.05 10.14
CA MET A 147 12.06 7.42 10.86
C MET A 147 10.70 7.73 10.21
N LEU A 148 9.85 6.71 10.06
CA LEU A 148 8.47 6.90 9.65
C LEU A 148 7.74 7.74 10.71
N ALA A 149 7.20 8.89 10.31
CA ALA A 149 6.52 9.80 11.22
C ALA A 149 5.39 9.09 11.99
N GLY A 150 5.44 9.16 13.31
CA GLY A 150 4.44 8.58 14.20
C GLY A 150 4.52 7.05 14.33
N PHE A 151 5.61 6.41 13.89
CA PHE A 151 5.85 4.98 14.07
C PHE A 151 5.61 4.54 15.53
N GLU A 152 6.12 5.32 16.49
CA GLU A 152 6.02 5.09 17.93
C GLU A 152 4.57 5.09 18.46
N THR A 153 3.63 5.68 17.72
CA THR A 153 2.20 5.66 18.06
C THR A 153 1.43 4.62 17.23
N ILE A 154 1.74 4.55 15.93
CA ILE A 154 1.05 3.66 14.98
C ILE A 154 1.35 2.19 15.28
N PHE A 155 2.62 1.85 15.47
CA PHE A 155 3.03 0.47 15.63
C PHE A 155 2.42 -0.20 16.88
N PRO A 156 2.46 0.41 18.09
CA PRO A 156 1.77 -0.16 19.25
C PRO A 156 0.26 -0.29 19.06
N THR A 157 -0.38 0.65 18.35
CA THR A 157 -1.81 0.59 18.04
C THR A 157 -2.13 -0.63 17.17
N LEU A 158 -1.34 -0.87 16.12
CA LEU A 158 -1.50 -2.05 15.28
C LEU A 158 -1.24 -3.34 16.05
N LEU A 159 -0.26 -3.38 16.96
CA LEU A 159 -0.02 -4.56 17.81
C LEU A 159 -1.20 -4.86 18.73
N GLU A 160 -1.87 -3.85 19.27
CA GLU A 160 -3.09 -4.05 20.06
C GLU A 160 -4.21 -4.63 19.20
N MET A 161 -4.40 -4.09 18.00
CA MET A 161 -5.38 -4.61 17.03
C MET A 161 -5.06 -6.02 16.55
N ALA A 162 -3.80 -6.44 16.54
CA ALA A 162 -3.39 -7.77 16.10
C ALA A 162 -3.73 -8.88 17.11
N LYS A 163 -4.16 -8.53 18.33
CA LYS A 163 -4.57 -9.50 19.36
C LYS A 163 -5.98 -10.11 19.12
N ILE A 164 -6.63 -9.74 18.02
CA ILE A 164 -7.95 -10.23 17.59
C ILE A 164 -7.99 -11.73 17.26
#